data_AF-A0A2K4WHP5-F1
#
_entry.id   AF-A0A2K4WHP5-F1
#
_cell.length_a   1.000
_cell.length_b   1.000
_cell.length_c   1.000
_cell.angle_alpha   90.00
_cell.angle_beta   90.00
_cell.angle_gamma   90.00
#
_symmetry.space_group_name_H-M   'P 1'
#
loop_
_entity.id
_entity.type
_entity.pdbx_description
1 polymer ?
#
loop_
_entity_poly.entity_id
_entity_poly.type
_entity_poly.pdbx_seq_one_letter_code
_entity_poly.pdbx_strand_id
1 'polypeptide(L)'
;MAEHDFRYSMLNPQHTLTECRTLAPGRYQVTGNGGSIHDNDQLLVTIKGSKSLHMRLTVEKVRHLINPPGQWIAVAKGPVFDELAIHQWQVHCDSCNAELNFEFMVESKLGVKAQKPAANARIAELGWKTDGEKHLCKKCQEKAA
;
A
#
# COMPACT_ATOMS: atom_id res chain seq x y z
N MET A 1 14.19 12.43 8.10
CA MET A 1 13.34 11.39 7.49
C MET A 1 11.90 11.82 7.67
N ALA A 2 11.31 12.37 6.62
CA ALA A 2 9.89 12.70 6.57
C ALA A 2 9.12 11.60 5.84
N GLU A 3 7.82 11.48 6.12
CA GLU A 3 6.90 10.63 5.37
C GLU A 3 5.98 11.51 4.54
N HIS A 4 5.90 11.21 3.25
CA HIS A 4 5.10 11.94 2.28
C HIS A 4 3.99 11.04 1.77
N ASP A 5 2.75 11.46 2.01
CA ASP A 5 1.57 10.74 1.59
C ASP A 5 1.16 11.16 0.18
N PHE A 6 1.38 10.27 -0.78
CA PHE A 6 0.97 10.40 -2.17
C PHE A 6 -0.12 9.40 -2.54
N ARG A 7 -0.84 8.87 -1.54
CA ARG A 7 -2.02 8.06 -1.81
C ARG A 7 -3.07 8.93 -2.50
N TYR A 8 -3.87 8.30 -3.35
CA TYR A 8 -4.94 9.00 -4.07
C TYR A 8 -5.85 9.73 -3.07
N SER A 9 -5.92 11.05 -3.19
CA SER A 9 -6.77 11.91 -2.37
C SER A 9 -7.42 12.96 -3.25
N MET A 10 -8.71 13.18 -3.08
CA MET A 10 -9.44 14.24 -3.80
C MET A 10 -9.08 15.65 -3.31
N LEU A 11 -8.43 15.77 -2.15
CA LEU A 11 -8.32 17.04 -1.43
C LEU A 11 -6.91 17.64 -1.38
N ASN A 12 -5.88 16.95 -1.88
CA ASN A 12 -4.51 17.45 -1.82
C ASN A 12 -3.86 17.53 -3.22
N PRO A 13 -4.17 18.58 -4.01
CA PRO A 13 -3.62 18.75 -5.35
C PRO A 13 -2.13 19.12 -5.35
N GLN A 14 -1.53 19.43 -4.19
CA GLN A 14 -0.14 19.86 -4.09
C GLN A 14 0.84 18.68 -4.17
N HIS A 15 0.41 17.47 -3.80
CA HIS A 15 1.22 16.25 -3.83
C HIS A 15 0.66 15.30 -4.88
N THR A 16 1.32 15.23 -6.03
CA THR A 16 0.87 14.36 -7.11
C THR A 16 2.00 13.46 -7.56
N LEU A 17 1.70 12.18 -7.75
CA LEU A 17 2.56 11.26 -8.48
C LEU A 17 2.09 11.17 -9.91
N THR A 18 3.01 11.41 -10.83
CA THR A 18 2.77 11.30 -12.27
C THR A 18 3.09 9.90 -12.75
N GLU A 19 4.16 9.29 -12.23
CA GLU A 19 4.63 7.97 -12.64
C GLU A 19 5.30 7.25 -11.48
N CYS A 20 5.08 5.94 -11.38
CA CYS A 20 5.89 5.04 -10.58
C CYS A 20 6.15 3.78 -11.40
N ARG A 21 7.41 3.50 -11.72
CA ARG A 21 7.80 2.35 -12.56
C ARG A 21 8.91 1.55 -11.92
N THR A 22 8.86 0.24 -12.10
CA THR A 22 9.93 -0.67 -11.68
C THR A 22 11.16 -0.47 -12.60
N LEU A 23 12.33 -0.29 -12.00
CA LEU A 23 13.62 -0.29 -12.70
C LEU A 23 14.30 -1.66 -12.60
N ALA A 24 14.21 -2.29 -11.43
CA ALA A 24 14.72 -3.61 -11.10
C ALA A 24 13.90 -4.16 -9.90
N PRO A 25 14.00 -5.45 -9.57
CA PRO A 25 13.35 -6.00 -8.38
C PRO A 25 13.64 -5.16 -7.12
N GLY A 26 12.59 -4.59 -6.51
CA GLY A 26 12.70 -3.75 -5.32
C GLY A 26 13.21 -2.32 -5.55
N ARG A 27 13.40 -1.91 -6.81
CA ARG A 27 13.89 -0.57 -7.17
C ARG A 27 12.95 0.12 -8.13
N TYR A 28 12.58 1.35 -7.80
CA TYR A 28 11.53 2.11 -8.45
C TYR A 28 12.04 3.48 -8.89
N GLN A 29 11.57 3.95 -10.04
CA GLN A 29 11.64 5.36 -10.41
C GLN A 29 10.27 5.97 -10.12
N VAL A 30 10.26 7.04 -9.35
CA VAL A 30 9.06 7.77 -8.96
C VAL A 30 9.17 9.20 -9.46
N THR A 31 8.17 9.65 -10.21
CA THR A 31 8.07 11.03 -10.70
C THR A 31 6.87 11.67 -10.03
N GLY A 32 7.08 12.82 -9.39
CA GLY A 32 6.03 13.54 -8.70
C GLY A 32 6.25 15.05 -8.65
N ASN A 33 5.31 15.75 -8.03
CA ASN A 33 5.36 17.18 -7.77
C ASN A 33 4.99 17.46 -6.30
N GLY A 34 5.65 18.44 -5.70
CA GLY A 34 5.44 18.86 -4.30
C GLY A 34 6.24 18.04 -3.29
N GLY A 35 5.91 18.16 -2.01
CA GLY A 35 6.46 17.34 -0.93
C GLY A 35 7.85 17.72 -0.41
N SER A 36 8.63 18.59 -1.07
CA SER A 36 10.01 18.89 -0.64
C SER A 36 10.80 17.62 -0.29
N ILE A 37 10.89 16.71 -1.26
CA ILE A 37 11.41 15.35 -1.07
C ILE A 37 12.92 15.35 -0.89
N HIS A 38 13.43 14.56 0.05
CA HIS A 38 14.86 14.36 0.26
C HIS A 38 15.24 12.88 0.25
N ASP A 39 16.55 12.62 0.14
CA ASP A 39 17.09 11.27 0.32
C ASP A 39 16.74 10.74 1.72
N ASN A 40 16.43 9.44 1.79
CA ASN A 40 15.92 8.72 2.95
C ASN A 40 14.49 9.06 3.39
N ASP A 41 13.77 9.95 2.70
CA ASP A 41 12.35 10.13 2.96
C ASP A 41 11.52 8.90 2.54
N GLN A 42 10.31 8.80 3.09
CA GLN A 42 9.36 7.74 2.79
C GLN A 42 8.24 8.26 1.91
N LEU A 43 7.88 7.52 0.86
CA LEU A 43 6.76 7.82 -0.02
C LEU A 43 5.68 6.75 0.19
N LEU A 44 4.46 7.15 0.54
CA LEU A 44 3.29 6.27 0.48
C LEU A 44 2.63 6.42 -0.89
N VAL A 45 2.63 5.36 -1.69
CA VAL A 45 2.20 5.39 -3.10
C VAL A 45 1.05 4.42 -3.31
N THR A 46 -0.09 4.91 -3.82
CA THR A 46 -1.22 4.03 -4.17
C THR A 46 -0.84 3.06 -5.29
N ILE A 47 -1.30 1.82 -5.15
CA ILE A 47 -1.05 0.77 -6.14
C ILE A 47 -2.07 0.91 -7.26
N LYS A 48 -1.61 0.91 -8.51
CA LYS A 48 -2.48 1.05 -9.68
C LYS A 48 -3.58 -0.03 -9.66
N GLY A 49 -4.83 0.41 -9.78
CA GLY A 49 -6.00 -0.48 -9.75
C GLY A 49 -6.56 -0.75 -8.35
N SER A 50 -5.88 -0.31 -7.29
CA SER A 50 -6.38 -0.44 -5.91
C SER A 50 -7.08 0.84 -5.44
N LYS A 51 -8.10 0.66 -4.60
CA LYS A 51 -8.78 1.77 -3.90
C LYS A 51 -8.14 2.10 -2.55
N SER A 52 -7.43 1.16 -1.93
CA SER A 52 -6.99 1.26 -0.53
C SER A 52 -5.54 0.86 -0.27
N LEU A 53 -4.95 0.08 -1.17
CA LEU A 53 -3.60 -0.44 -1.04
C LEU A 53 -2.58 0.59 -1.50
N HIS A 54 -1.48 0.60 -0.78
CA HIS A 54 -0.36 1.48 -1.03
C HIS A 54 0.94 0.77 -0.68
N MET A 55 2.03 1.21 -1.29
CA MET A 55 3.38 0.77 -1.00
C MET A 55 4.13 1.88 -0.28
N ARG A 56 5.05 1.50 0.59
CA ARG A 56 6.03 2.39 1.19
C ARG A 56 7.33 2.26 0.44
N LEU A 57 7.84 3.37 -0.10
CA LEU A 57 9.09 3.44 -0.83
C LEU A 57 10.06 4.37 -0.11
N THR A 58 11.31 3.94 0.06
CA THR A 58 12.38 4.75 0.64
C THR A 58 13.15 5.45 -0.48
N VAL A 59 13.24 6.78 -0.45
CA VAL A 59 14.01 7.54 -1.45
C VAL A 59 15.50 7.24 -1.28
N GLU A 60 16.13 6.68 -2.32
CA GLU A 60 17.58 6.50 -2.38
C GLU A 60 18.28 7.76 -2.88
N LYS A 61 17.71 8.38 -3.91
CA LYS A 61 18.26 9.58 -4.55
C LYS A 61 17.15 10.38 -5.21
N VAL A 62 17.09 11.68 -4.97
CA VAL A 62 16.15 12.60 -5.65
C VAL A 62 16.84 13.62 -6.54
N ARG A 63 16.21 13.94 -7.67
CA ARG A 63 16.56 15.05 -8.55
C ARG A 63 15.36 15.97 -8.70
N HIS A 64 15.47 17.18 -8.18
CA HIS A 64 14.49 18.25 -8.42
C HIS A 64 14.67 18.83 -9.83
N LEU A 65 13.57 19.03 -10.54
CA LEU A 65 13.53 19.63 -11.85
C LEU A 65 13.25 21.13 -11.73
N ILE A 66 13.90 21.90 -12.60
CA ILE A 66 13.69 23.36 -12.68
C ILE A 66 12.41 23.67 -13.45
N ASN A 67 12.08 22.85 -14.45
CA ASN A 67 10.91 23.02 -15.30
C ASN A 67 10.27 21.65 -15.59
N PRO A 68 8.96 21.45 -15.29
CA PRO A 68 8.08 22.34 -14.54
C PRO A 68 8.51 22.53 -13.07
N PRO A 69 8.28 23.71 -12.47
CA PRO A 69 8.62 23.96 -11.07
C PRO A 69 7.94 22.97 -10.12
N GLY A 70 8.68 22.56 -9.08
CA GLY A 70 8.19 21.64 -8.05
C GLY A 70 8.18 20.16 -8.46
N GLN A 71 8.48 19.84 -9.72
CA GLN A 71 8.60 18.45 -10.16
C GLN A 71 9.93 17.85 -9.72
N TRP A 72 9.93 16.56 -9.45
CA TRP A 72 11.12 15.79 -9.10
C TRP A 72 11.03 14.37 -9.65
N ILE A 73 12.20 13.75 -9.78
CA ILE A 73 12.35 12.33 -10.10
C ILE A 73 13.22 11.72 -9.01
N ALA A 74 12.72 10.65 -8.40
CA ALA A 74 13.42 9.90 -7.36
C ALA A 74 13.68 8.47 -7.79
N VAL A 75 14.83 7.93 -7.41
CA VAL A 75 15.05 6.50 -7.33
C VAL A 75 14.72 6.09 -5.89
N ALA A 76 13.89 5.07 -5.73
CA ALA A 76 13.42 4.60 -4.43
C ALA A 76 13.52 3.08 -4.31
N LYS A 77 13.73 2.60 -3.09
CA LYS A 77 13.73 1.20 -2.71
C LYS A 77 12.38 0.82 -2.11
N GLY A 78 11.84 -0.34 -2.47
CA GLY A 78 10.57 -0.82 -1.97
C GLY A 78 10.49 -2.34 -1.91
N PRO A 79 9.28 -2.87 -1.66
CA PRO A 79 9.00 -4.30 -1.76
C PRO A 79 9.44 -4.89 -3.11
N VAL A 80 9.77 -6.18 -3.13
CA VAL A 80 10.14 -6.89 -4.36
C VAL A 80 8.95 -7.70 -4.82
N PHE A 81 8.45 -7.42 -6.03
CA PHE A 81 7.42 -8.22 -6.68
C PHE A 81 7.73 -8.30 -8.18
N ASP A 82 7.35 -9.40 -8.82
CA ASP A 82 7.42 -9.55 -10.26
C ASP A 82 6.14 -9.00 -10.93
N GLU A 83 4.99 -9.59 -10.58
CA GLU A 83 3.67 -9.11 -10.96
C GLU A 83 2.73 -9.26 -9.77
N LEU A 84 1.93 -8.23 -9.50
CA LEU A 84 0.96 -8.20 -8.41
C LEU A 84 -0.45 -8.38 -8.94
N ALA A 85 -1.20 -9.29 -8.33
CA ALA A 85 -2.64 -9.40 -8.50
C ALA A 85 -3.35 -8.82 -7.28
N ILE A 86 -4.24 -7.84 -7.52
CA ILE A 86 -5.13 -7.29 -6.50
C ILE A 86 -6.37 -8.16 -6.43
N HIS A 87 -6.74 -8.58 -5.23
CA HIS A 87 -7.96 -9.33 -4.95
C HIS A 87 -8.82 -8.58 -3.92
N GLN A 88 -10.12 -8.84 -3.99
CA GLN A 88 -11.11 -8.33 -3.03
C GLN A 88 -11.74 -9.51 -2.31
N TRP A 89 -11.94 -9.36 -1.01
CA TRP A 89 -12.67 -10.34 -0.22
C TRP A 89 -13.50 -9.67 0.87
N GLN A 90 -14.46 -10.43 1.36
CA GLN A 90 -15.44 -10.02 2.33
C GLN A 90 -15.54 -11.11 3.38
N VAL A 91 -15.40 -10.72 4.65
CA VAL A 91 -15.59 -11.61 5.80
C VAL A 91 -16.56 -10.97 6.78
N HIS A 92 -17.22 -11.79 7.59
CA HIS A 92 -18.10 -11.34 8.64
C HIS A 92 -17.51 -11.70 10.01
N CYS A 93 -17.76 -10.86 11.00
CA CYS A 93 -17.38 -11.17 12.37
C CYS A 93 -18.29 -12.26 12.94
N ASP A 94 -17.72 -13.36 13.42
CA ASP A 94 -18.48 -14.50 13.97
C ASP A 94 -19.27 -14.18 15.25
N SER A 95 -19.01 -13.04 15.90
CA SER A 95 -19.70 -12.64 17.13
C SER A 95 -20.80 -11.60 16.92
N CYS A 96 -20.59 -10.61 16.06
CA CYS A 96 -21.54 -9.50 15.87
C CYS A 96 -22.01 -9.32 14.42
N ASN A 97 -21.59 -10.20 13.51
CA ASN A 97 -21.88 -10.15 12.09
C ASN A 97 -21.47 -8.84 11.39
N ALA A 98 -20.59 -8.04 11.99
CA ALA A 98 -20.00 -6.89 11.32
C ALA A 98 -19.27 -7.35 10.05
N GLU A 99 -19.39 -6.59 8.97
CA GLU A 99 -18.76 -6.90 7.70
C GLU A 99 -17.38 -6.22 7.61
N LEU A 100 -16.40 -6.94 7.05
CA LEU A 100 -15.13 -6.40 6.57
C LEU A 100 -14.97 -6.72 5.10
N ASN A 101 -15.08 -5.69 4.26
CA ASN A 101 -14.74 -5.75 2.84
C ASN A 101 -13.38 -5.09 2.62
N PHE A 102 -12.44 -5.80 2.01
CA PHE A 102 -11.05 -5.34 1.90
C PHE A 102 -10.34 -5.84 0.65
N GLU A 103 -9.31 -5.10 0.26
CA GLU A 103 -8.38 -5.46 -0.79
C GLU A 103 -7.11 -6.07 -0.19
N PHE A 104 -6.52 -7.03 -0.88
CA PHE A 104 -5.20 -7.58 -0.59
C PHE A 104 -4.46 -7.92 -1.90
N MET A 105 -3.17 -8.21 -1.81
CA MET A 105 -2.35 -8.54 -2.97
C MET A 105 -1.64 -9.87 -2.81
N VAL A 106 -1.42 -10.52 -3.93
CA VAL A 106 -0.54 -11.68 -4.06
C VAL A 106 0.40 -11.48 -5.24
N GLU A 107 1.58 -12.07 -5.18
CA GLU A 107 2.37 -12.24 -6.40
C GLU A 107 1.65 -13.20 -7.34
N SER A 108 1.45 -12.77 -8.60
CA SER A 108 0.69 -13.54 -9.60
C SER A 108 1.22 -14.96 -9.77
N LYS A 109 2.56 -15.14 -9.67
CA LYS A 109 3.24 -16.43 -9.78
C LYS A 109 2.89 -17.42 -8.66
N LEU A 110 2.51 -16.95 -7.48
CA LEU A 110 2.14 -17.83 -6.36
C LEU A 110 0.69 -18.35 -6.49
N GLY A 111 -0.14 -17.69 -7.31
CA GLY A 111 -1.48 -18.10 -7.63
C GLY A 111 -2.42 -18.23 -6.43
N VAL A 112 -3.49 -19.01 -6.61
CA VAL A 112 -4.60 -19.15 -5.64
C VAL A 112 -4.14 -19.64 -4.25
N LYS A 113 -3.07 -20.44 -4.19
CA LYS A 113 -2.55 -20.98 -2.92
C LYS A 113 -2.05 -19.88 -1.97
N ALA A 114 -1.58 -18.75 -2.51
CA ALA A 114 -1.12 -17.61 -1.71
C ALA A 114 -2.25 -16.67 -1.27
N GLN A 115 -3.47 -16.81 -1.81
CA GLN A 115 -4.57 -15.88 -1.50
C GLN A 115 -5.04 -15.99 -0.05
N LYS A 116 -5.28 -17.20 0.48
CA LYS A 116 -5.74 -17.38 1.87
C LYS A 116 -4.71 -16.84 2.89
N PRO A 117 -3.40 -17.16 2.78
CA PRO A 117 -2.39 -16.55 3.65
C PRO A 117 -2.33 -15.02 3.55
N ALA A 118 -2.33 -14.46 2.33
CA ALA A 118 -2.26 -13.02 2.12
C ALA A 118 -3.51 -12.29 2.66
N ALA A 119 -4.69 -12.87 2.46
CA ALA A 119 -5.92 -12.35 3.03
C ALA A 119 -5.91 -12.35 4.55
N ASN A 120 -5.46 -13.45 5.18
CA ASN A 120 -5.35 -13.52 6.64
C ASN A 120 -4.37 -12.50 7.21
N ALA A 121 -3.23 -12.29 6.55
CA ALA A 121 -2.28 -11.24 6.91
C ALA A 121 -2.94 -9.85 6.81
N ARG A 122 -3.71 -9.61 5.75
CA ARG A 122 -4.41 -8.35 5.55
C ARG A 122 -5.51 -8.10 6.60
N ILE A 123 -6.26 -9.13 6.98
CA ILE A 123 -7.25 -9.05 8.08
C ILE A 123 -6.56 -8.61 9.38
N ALA A 124 -5.39 -9.17 9.68
CA ALA A 124 -4.60 -8.78 10.85
C ALA A 124 -4.11 -7.33 10.78
N GLU A 125 -3.62 -6.87 9.62
CA GLU A 125 -3.23 -5.47 9.39
C GLU A 125 -4.38 -4.49 9.61
N LEU A 126 -5.62 -4.90 9.28
CA LEU A 126 -6.83 -4.12 9.50
C LEU A 126 -7.35 -4.19 10.95
N GLY A 127 -6.60 -4.84 11.85
CA GLY A 127 -6.91 -4.94 13.28
C GLY A 127 -7.96 -5.99 13.64
N TRP A 128 -8.26 -6.91 12.71
CA TRP A 128 -9.13 -8.05 12.97
C TRP A 128 -8.30 -9.27 13.38
N LYS A 129 -8.88 -10.15 14.19
CA LYS A 129 -8.23 -11.39 14.61
C LYS A 129 -8.82 -12.56 13.83
N THR A 130 -7.96 -13.42 13.31
CA THR A 130 -8.36 -14.69 12.71
C THR A 130 -7.87 -15.83 13.60
N ASP A 131 -8.78 -16.73 13.98
CA ASP A 131 -8.49 -17.96 14.72
C ASP A 131 -9.10 -19.16 13.97
N GLY A 132 -8.25 -19.90 13.27
CA GLY A 132 -8.71 -20.93 12.32
C GLY A 132 -9.53 -20.32 11.19
N GLU A 133 -10.83 -20.60 11.18
CA GLU A 133 -11.80 -20.07 10.22
C GLU A 133 -12.67 -18.95 10.79
N LYS A 134 -12.50 -18.62 12.07
CA LYS A 134 -13.25 -17.55 12.72
C LYS A 134 -12.55 -16.21 12.58
N HIS A 135 -13.32 -15.17 12.31
CA HIS A 135 -12.91 -13.78 12.21
C HIS A 135 -13.60 -12.93 13.28
N LEU A 136 -12.82 -12.19 14.07
CA LEU A 136 -13.32 -11.31 15.12
C LEU A 136 -12.92 -9.86 14.85
N CYS A 137 -13.91 -8.98 14.81
CA CYS A 137 -13.68 -7.54 14.71
C CYS A 137 -13.07 -7.00 16.01
N LYS A 138 -12.39 -5.85 15.93
CA LYS A 138 -11.73 -5.23 17.09
C LYS A 138 -12.65 -5.07 18.31
N LYS A 139 -13.91 -4.67 18.09
CA LYS A 139 -14.91 -4.51 19.17
C LYS A 139 -15.23 -5.83 19.88
N CYS A 140 -15.29 -6.94 19.16
CA CYS A 140 -15.57 -8.25 19.74
C CYS A 140 -14.32 -8.87 20.38
N GLN A 141 -13.13 -8.54 19.90
CA GLN A 141 -11.88 -8.91 20.56
C GLN A 141 -11.78 -8.28 21.95
N GLU A 142 -12.07 -6.98 22.06
CA GLU A 142 -12.03 -6.25 23.34
C GLU A 142 -13.07 -6.77 24.36
N LYS A 143 -14.20 -7.32 23.91
CA LYS A 143 -15.20 -7.94 24.80
C LYS A 143 -14.83 -9.35 25.29
N ALA A 144 -13.89 -9.99 24.61
CA ALA A 144 -13.44 -11.35 24.92
C ALA A 144 -12.12 -11.38 25.71
N ALA A 145 -11.53 -10.20 25.96
CA ALA A 145 -10.33 -9.98 26.76
C ALA A 145 -10.69 -9.59 28.20
#